data_AF-A0A6C2YQJ2-F1
#
_entry.id   AF-A0A6C2YQJ2-F1
#
_cell.length_a   1.000
_cell.length_b   1.000
_cell.length_c   1.000
_cell.angle_alpha   90.00
_cell.angle_beta   90.00
_cell.angle_gamma   90.00
#
_symmetry.space_group_name_H-M   'P 1'
#
loop_
_entity.id
_entity.type
_entity.pdbx_description
1 polymer ?
#
loop_
_entity_poly.entity_id
_entity_poly.type
_entity_poly.pdbx_seq_one_letter_code
_entity_poly.pdbx_strand_id
1 'polypeptide(L)' 'MEKGLCFFALGVAGALLLVFLLDLFVGFPFSSNTPPDKSSPFVLVDIAGIIAAGIVGYLGFNSLRDIR' A
#
# COMPACT_ATOMS: atom_id res chain seq x y z
N MET A 1 -15.13 16.70 2.80
CA MET A 1 -14.75 16.16 1.48
C MET A 1 -15.98 15.55 0.83
N GLU A 2 -16.07 15.57 -0.49
CA GLU A 2 -17.11 14.79 -1.17
C GLU A 2 -16.91 13.31 -0.85
N LYS A 3 -18.00 12.60 -0.52
CA LYS A 3 -17.96 11.17 -0.14
C LYS A 3 -17.23 10.33 -1.19
N GLY A 4 -17.32 10.71 -2.47
CA GLY A 4 -16.62 10.06 -3.58
C GLY A 4 -15.10 10.10 -3.48
N LEU A 5 -14.51 11.21 -3.03
CA LEU A 5 -13.05 11.35 -2.87
C LEU A 5 -12.50 10.44 -1.75
N CYS A 6 -13.25 10.25 -0.66
CA CYS A 6 -12.86 9.30 0.40
C CYS A 6 -12.91 7.85 -0.09
N PHE A 7 -13.93 7.45 -0.86
CA PHE A 7 -13.99 6.11 -1.43
C PHE A 7 -12.86 5.86 -2.44
N PHE A 8 -12.52 6.85 -3.26
CA PHE A 8 -11.39 6.75 -4.18
C PHE A 8 -10.06 6.61 -3.43
N ALA A 9 -9.83 7.45 -2.41
CA ALA A 9 -8.63 7.37 -1.57
C ALA A 9 -8.51 6.01 -0.86
N LEU A 10 -9.62 5.48 -0.34
CA LEU A 10 -9.64 4.16 0.31
C LEU A 10 -9.38 3.03 -0.70
N GLY A 11 -9.94 3.13 -1.90
CA GLY A 11 -9.73 2.17 -2.99
C GLY A 11 -8.28 2.15 -3.48
N VAL A 12 -7.67 3.32 -3.68
CA VAL A 12 -6.26 3.44 -4.07
C VAL A 12 -5.34 2.94 -2.98
N ALA A 13 -5.60 3.28 -1.71
CA ALA A 13 -4.82 2.77 -0.58
C ALA A 13 -4.87 1.24 -0.49
N GLY A 14 -6.07 0.65 -0.67
CA GLY A 14 -6.23 -0.81 -0.70
C GLY A 14 -5.52 -1.47 -1.88
N ALA A 15 -5.60 -0.89 -3.08
CA ALA A 15 -4.90 -1.38 -4.25
C ALA A 15 -3.36 -1.32 -4.07
N LEU A 16 -2.84 -0.22 -3.55
CA LEU A 16 -1.40 -0.06 -3.26
C LEU A 16 -0.92 -1.05 -2.20
N LEU A 17 -1.70 -1.24 -1.13
CA LEU A 17 -1.38 -2.22 -0.11
C LEU A 17 -1.28 -3.63 -0.72
N LEU A 18 -2.25 -4.02 -1.54
CA LEU A 18 -2.22 -5.30 -2.25
C LEU A 18 -0.99 -5.46 -3.14
N VAL A 19 -0.58 -4.42 -3.86
CA VAL A 19 0.60 -4.46 -4.74
C VAL A 19 1.90 -4.63 -3.93
N PHE A 20 2.09 -3.88 -2.84
CA PHE A 20 3.27 -4.05 -2.00
C PHE A 20 3.30 -5.39 -1.26
N LEU A 21 2.13 -5.91 -0.89
CA LEU A 21 2.02 -7.25 -0.31
C LEU A 21 2.40 -8.31 -1.36
N LEU A 22 1.91 -8.17 -2.60
CA LEU A 22 2.29 -9.05 -3.70
C LEU A 22 3.80 -8.99 -3.97
N ASP A 23 4.40 -7.80 -3.91
CA ASP A 23 5.85 -7.65 -4.12
C ASP A 23 6.67 -8.32 -3.01
N LEU A 24 6.25 -8.18 -1.75
CA LEU A 24 6.94 -8.78 -0.61
C LEU A 24 6.82 -10.32 -0.58
N PHE A 25 5.68 -10.88 -0.98
CA PHE A 25 5.43 -12.34 -0.93
C PHE A 25 5.79 -13.08 -2.22
N VAL A 26 5.63 -12.45 -3.38
CA VAL A 26 5.77 -13.08 -4.71
C VAL A 26 6.98 -12.51 -5.47
N GLY A 27 7.48 -11.32 -5.13
CA GLY A 27 8.56 -10.67 -5.90
C GLY A 27 8.08 -10.16 -7.26
N PHE A 28 6.85 -9.66 -7.33
CA PHE A 28 6.25 -9.17 -8.57
C PHE A 28 5.28 -8.06 -8.18
N PRO A 29 5.27 -6.86 -8.79
CA PRO A 29 5.92 -6.41 -10.04
C PRO A 29 7.18 -5.54 -9.91
N PHE A 30 7.68 -5.22 -8.70
CA PHE A 30 8.82 -4.31 -8.49
C PHE A 30 10.13 -5.03 -8.10
N SER A 31 10.05 -6.19 -7.46
CA SER A 31 11.20 -7.03 -7.11
C SER A 31 11.51 -8.05 -8.20
N SER A 32 12.14 -7.63 -9.31
CA SER A 32 12.46 -8.55 -10.42
C SER A 32 13.26 -9.80 -9.97
N ASN A 33 12.82 -10.97 -10.45
CA ASN A 33 13.32 -12.32 -10.18
C ASN A 33 14.86 -12.49 -10.20
N THR A 34 15.56 -12.11 -9.13
CA THR A 34 16.95 -12.55 -8.87
C THR A 34 17.10 -13.00 -7.41
N PRO A 35 17.38 -14.30 -7.15
CA PRO A 35 17.75 -14.81 -5.83
C PRO A 35 19.24 -14.52 -5.56
N PRO A 36 19.79 -14.48 -4.32
CA PRO A 36 19.22 -14.46 -2.98
C PRO A 36 19.90 -13.37 -2.10
N ASP A 37 20.03 -12.12 -2.56
CA ASP A 37 20.67 -11.08 -1.73
C ASP A 37 19.60 -10.21 -1.07
N LYS A 38 19.25 -10.58 0.18
CA LYS A 38 18.36 -9.85 1.10
C LYS A 38 18.93 -8.49 1.57
N SER A 39 19.65 -7.81 0.69
CA SER A 39 20.33 -6.54 0.89
C SER A 39 19.96 -5.52 -0.20
N SER A 40 18.97 -5.82 -1.04
CA SER A 40 18.42 -4.86 -2.00
C SER A 40 17.55 -3.81 -1.28
N PRO A 41 17.71 -2.50 -1.58
CA PRO A 41 16.95 -1.42 -0.94
C PRO A 41 15.43 -1.52 -1.17
N PHE A 42 14.98 -2.39 -2.07
CA PHE A 42 13.59 -2.56 -2.45
C PHE A 42 12.74 -3.20 -1.33
N VAL A 43 13.28 -4.15 -0.54
CA VAL A 43 12.53 -4.75 0.59
C VAL A 43 12.17 -3.73 1.67
N LEU A 44 13.06 -2.76 1.91
CA LEU A 44 12.78 -1.65 2.83
C LEU A 44 11.67 -0.75 2.30
N VAL A 45 11.66 -0.49 0.99
CA VAL A 45 10.63 0.28 0.30
C VAL A 45 9.28 -0.45 0.36
N ASP A 46 9.25 -1.78 0.23
CA ASP A 46 8.01 -2.55 0.33
C ASP A 46 7.40 -2.47 1.74
N ILE A 47 8.23 -2.63 2.77
CA ILE A 47 7.78 -2.52 4.17
C ILE A 47 7.28 -1.10 4.45
N ALA A 48 8.04 -0.08 4.04
CA ALA A 48 7.63 1.31 4.18
C ALA A 48 6.35 1.62 3.39
N GLY A 49 6.20 1.03 2.20
CA GLY A 49 5.03 1.14 1.33
C GLY A 49 3.78 0.52 1.95
N ILE A 50 3.90 -0.67 2.57
CA ILE A 50 2.80 -1.33 3.31
C ILE A 50 2.36 -0.46 4.49
N ILE A 51 3.31 0.09 5.25
CA ILE A 51 3.01 0.96 6.40
C ILE A 51 2.31 2.23 5.92
N ALA A 52 2.84 2.89 4.88
CA ALA A 52 2.27 4.10 4.31
C ALA A 52 0.85 3.86 3.76
N ALA A 53 0.64 2.76 3.02
CA ALA A 53 -0.68 2.39 2.49
C ALA A 53 -1.68 2.09 3.63
N GLY A 54 -1.23 1.43 4.70
CA GLY A 54 -2.04 1.20 5.90
C GLY A 54 -2.46 2.50 6.59
N ILE A 55 -1.54 3.47 6.74
CA ILE A 55 -1.82 4.78 7.33
C ILE A 55 -2.83 5.55 6.47
N VAL A 56 -2.62 5.61 5.15
CA VAL A 56 -3.52 6.31 4.22
C VAL A 56 -4.90 5.65 4.21
N GLY A 57 -4.97 4.32 4.20
CA GLY A 57 -6.23 3.57 4.30
C GLY A 57 -6.97 3.85 5.60
N TYR A 58 -6.26 3.88 6.73
CA TYR A 58 -6.83 4.22 8.04
C TYR A 58 -7.35 5.65 8.10
N LEU A 59 -6.56 6.63 7.63
CA LEU A 59 -6.97 8.03 7.57
C LEU A 59 -8.17 8.26 6.64
N GLY A 60 -8.18 7.58 5.48
CA GLY A 60 -9.31 7.59 4.56
C GLY A 60 -10.58 6.99 5.19
N PHE A 61 -10.42 5.89 5.94
CA PHE A 61 -11.53 5.25 6.65
C PHE A 61 -12.07 6.12 7.80
N ASN A 62 -11.18 6.73 8.58
CA ASN A 62 -11.55 7.63 9.66
C ASN A 62 -12.27 8.88 9.11
N SER A 63 -11.76 9.46 8.02
CA SER A 63 -12.40 10.59 7.34
C SER A 63 -13.77 10.23 6.77
N LEU A 64 -13.93 9.00 6.27
CA LEU A 64 -15.22 8.49 5.79
C LEU A 64 -16.23 8.31 6.93
N ARG A 65 -15.79 8.02 8.15
CA ARG A 65 -16.64 7.98 9.35
C ARG A 65 -17.03 9.39 9.82
N ASP A 66 -16.12 10.35 9.78
CA ASP A 66 -16.40 11.74 10.20
C ASP A 66 -17.37 12.47 9.25
N ILE A 67 -17.41 12.08 7.97
CA ILE A 67 -18.30 12.68 6.95
C ILE A 67 -19.67 11.95 6.88
N ARG A 68 -19.80 10.80 7.54
CA ARG A 68 -21.01 9.97 7.48
C ARG A 68 -22.01 10.35 8.56
#